data_AF-A0A942BNI3-F1
#
_entry.id   AF-A0A942BNI3-F1
#
_cell.length_a   1.000
_cell.length_b   1.000
_cell.length_c   1.000
_cell.angle_alpha   90.00
_cell.angle_beta   90.00
_cell.angle_gamma   90.00
#
_symmetry.space_group_name_H-M   'P 1'
#
loop_
_entity.id
_entity.type
_entity.pdbx_description
1 polymer ?
#
loop_
_entity_poly.entity_id
_entity_poly.type
_entity_poly.pdbx_seq_one_letter_code
_entity_poly.pdbx_strand_id
1 'polypeptide(L)'
;MNLNQIARGVAILHEAQPKAAEMKKAAQGFEQMFTKKLLETMRASVKHVSLGQSSGSEIYDDMINQTLSERLSKTGAFGISRMMEKTFSKSVIAQTERDIMLSDDPAKAWLQGRIQKTK
;
A
#
# COMPACT_ATOMS: atom_id res chain seq x y z
N MET A 1 -19.05 13.46 26.13
CA MET A 1 -18.70 13.46 24.69
C MET A 1 -19.75 14.29 23.96
N ASN A 2 -19.36 15.43 23.37
CA ASN A 2 -20.30 16.38 22.74
C ASN A 2 -20.52 16.01 21.25
N LEU A 3 -21.72 16.28 20.70
CA LEU A 3 -22.07 16.08 19.29
C LEU A 3 -21.00 16.59 18.30
N ASN A 4 -20.37 17.72 18.59
CA ASN A 4 -19.33 18.30 17.74
C ASN A 4 -18.04 17.45 17.72
N GLN A 5 -17.69 16.81 18.85
CA GLN A 5 -16.54 15.90 18.90
C GLN A 5 -16.81 14.59 18.15
N ILE A 6 -18.06 14.13 18.14
CA ILE A 6 -18.48 12.95 17.35
C ILE A 6 -18.39 13.26 15.85
N ALA A 7 -18.92 14.41 15.41
CA ALA A 7 -18.87 14.82 14.01
C ALA A 7 -17.42 14.92 13.48
N ARG A 8 -16.50 15.47 14.28
CA ARG A 8 -15.07 15.53 13.94
C ARG A 8 -14.43 14.15 13.82
N GLY A 9 -14.70 13.25 14.79
CA GLY A 9 -14.19 11.89 14.74
C GLY A 9 -14.66 11.13 13.49
N VAL A 10 -15.92 11.31 13.10
CA VAL A 10 -16.48 10.70 11.87
C VAL A 10 -15.81 11.27 10.61
N ALA A 11 -15.57 12.58 10.54
CA ALA A 11 -14.88 13.19 9.40
C ALA A 11 -13.44 12.68 9.25
N ILE A 12 -12.70 12.58 10.36
CA ILE A 12 -11.33 12.02 10.35
C ILE A 12 -11.32 10.58 9.86
N LEU A 13 -12.25 9.74 10.35
CA LEU A 13 -12.34 8.35 9.92
C LEU A 13 -12.75 8.20 8.44
N HIS A 14 -13.58 9.11 7.93
CA HIS A 14 -13.99 9.09 6.53
C HIS A 14 -12.81 9.40 5.59
N GLU A 15 -12.03 10.43 5.91
CA GLU A 15 -10.88 10.87 5.10
C GLU A 15 -9.65 9.97 5.29
N ALA A 16 -9.46 9.39 6.48
CA ALA A 16 -8.33 8.52 6.76
C ALA A 16 -8.47 7.14 6.09
N GLN A 17 -9.71 6.67 5.86
CA GLN A 17 -9.96 5.37 5.22
C GLN A 17 -9.34 5.21 3.83
N PRO A 18 -9.60 6.09 2.84
CA PRO A 18 -9.00 5.96 1.52
C PRO A 18 -7.47 6.09 1.56
N LYS A 19 -6.93 7.03 2.35
CA LYS A 19 -5.48 7.21 2.55
C LYS A 19 -4.83 5.96 3.15
N ALA A 20 -5.48 5.31 4.12
CA ALA A 20 -5.00 4.06 4.70
C ALA A 20 -5.02 2.90 3.70
N ALA A 21 -6.04 2.82 2.83
CA ALA A 21 -6.12 1.82 1.78
C ALA A 21 -5.02 2.00 0.71
N GLU A 22 -4.73 3.24 0.32
CA GLU A 22 -3.62 3.57 -0.57
C GLU A 22 -2.26 3.21 0.05
N MET A 23 -2.07 3.53 1.34
CA MET A 23 -0.86 3.17 2.05
C MET A 23 -0.63 1.65 2.11
N LYS A 24 -1.70 0.88 2.35
CA LYS A 24 -1.67 -0.58 2.30
C LYS A 24 -1.27 -1.10 0.91
N LYS A 25 -1.86 -0.54 -0.15
CA LYS A 25 -1.50 -0.90 -1.52
C LYS A 25 -0.03 -0.59 -1.83
N ALA A 26 0.46 0.56 -1.38
CA ALA A 26 1.87 0.95 -1.54
C ALA A 26 2.82 0.01 -0.78
N ALA A 27 2.48 -0.33 0.47
CA ALA A 27 3.24 -1.27 1.30
C ALA A 27 3.32 -2.67 0.66
N GLN A 28 2.22 -3.15 0.10
CA GLN A 28 2.18 -4.40 -0.66
C GLN A 28 3.05 -4.33 -1.93
N GLY A 29 2.99 -3.22 -2.67
CA GLY A 29 3.82 -2.99 -3.85
C GLY A 29 5.31 -2.98 -3.52
N PHE A 30 5.69 -2.42 -2.38
CA PHE A 30 7.07 -2.46 -1.88
C PHE A 30 7.52 -3.90 -1.59
N GLU A 31 6.69 -4.68 -0.88
CA GLU A 31 7.00 -6.10 -0.61
C GLU A 31 7.10 -6.92 -1.90
N GLN A 32 6.29 -6.62 -2.92
CA GLN A 32 6.42 -7.22 -4.25
C GLN A 32 7.78 -6.91 -4.89
N MET A 33 8.18 -5.64 -4.95
CA MET A 33 9.47 -5.25 -5.51
C MET A 33 10.64 -5.90 -4.78
N PHE A 34 10.60 -5.88 -3.45
CA PHE A 34 11.60 -6.53 -2.61
C PHE A 34 11.67 -8.04 -2.90
N THR A 35 10.52 -8.72 -2.94
CA THR A 35 10.44 -10.15 -3.23
C THR A 35 10.98 -10.47 -4.61
N LYS A 36 10.62 -9.67 -5.63
CA LYS A 36 11.15 -9.84 -6.99
C LYS A 36 12.69 -9.75 -6.97
N LYS A 37 13.24 -8.73 -6.31
CA LYS A 37 14.69 -8.55 -6.22
C LYS A 37 15.37 -9.69 -5.45
N LEU A 38 14.73 -10.20 -4.41
CA LEU A 38 15.20 -11.36 -3.65
C LEU A 38 15.28 -12.60 -4.55
N LEU A 39 14.22 -12.90 -5.30
CA LEU A 39 14.17 -14.02 -6.24
C LEU A 39 15.22 -13.91 -7.35
N GLU A 40 15.38 -12.72 -7.93
CA GLU A 40 16.44 -12.43 -8.92
C GLU A 40 17.83 -12.72 -8.33
N THR A 41 18.09 -12.25 -7.11
CA THR A 41 19.39 -12.44 -6.43
C THR A 41 19.65 -13.90 -6.09
N MET A 42 18.61 -14.61 -5.60
CA MET A 42 18.69 -16.05 -5.34
C MET A 42 19.03 -16.83 -6.62
N ARG A 43 18.37 -16.51 -7.74
CA ARG A 43 18.63 -17.16 -9.03
C ARG A 43 20.05 -16.87 -9.54
N ALA A 44 20.50 -15.63 -9.45
CA ALA A 44 21.86 -15.24 -9.84
C ALA A 44 22.96 -15.94 -9.02
N SER A 45 22.65 -16.40 -7.80
CA SER A 45 23.59 -17.13 -6.95
C SER A 45 23.80 -18.60 -7.36
N VAL A 46 22.90 -19.16 -8.18
CA VAL A 46 23.03 -20.53 -8.70
C VAL A 46 23.94 -20.51 -9.92
N LYS A 47 25.01 -21.31 -9.92
CA LYS A 47 25.90 -21.44 -11.09
C LYS A 47 25.07 -21.90 -12.30
N HIS A 48 24.97 -21.05 -13.32
CA HIS A 48 24.39 -21.44 -14.59
C HIS A 48 25.28 -22.50 -15.24
N VAL A 49 24.82 -23.76 -15.24
CA VAL A 49 25.41 -24.78 -16.13
C VAL A 49 25.15 -24.30 -17.55
N SER A 50 26.16 -24.28 -18.42
CA SER A 50 26.14 -23.70 -19.78
C SER A 50 25.15 -24.37 -20.77
N LEU A 51 24.07 -24.98 -20.28
CA LEU A 51 22.97 -25.53 -21.07
C LEU A 51 21.91 -24.43 -21.28
N GLY A 52 22.05 -23.67 -22.35
CA GLY A 52 20.93 -22.93 -22.95
C GLY A 52 20.68 -21.51 -22.42
N GLN A 53 21.73 -20.69 -22.31
CA GLN A 53 21.58 -19.23 -22.20
C GLN A 53 21.03 -18.68 -23.53
N SER A 54 19.72 -18.75 -23.70
CA SER A 54 19.00 -18.09 -24.79
C SER A 54 18.24 -16.89 -24.25
N SER A 55 18.11 -15.83 -25.04
CA SER A 55 17.33 -14.63 -24.71
C SER A 55 15.87 -14.94 -24.32
N GLY A 56 15.32 -16.07 -24.77
CA GLY A 56 14.01 -16.55 -24.35
C GLY A 56 13.97 -16.93 -22.86
N SER A 57 15.03 -17.52 -22.32
CA SER A 57 15.09 -17.98 -20.92
C SER A 57 14.96 -16.83 -19.92
N GLU A 58 15.57 -15.69 -20.23
CA GLU A 58 15.53 -14.49 -19.35
C GLU A 58 14.11 -13.93 -19.24
N ILE A 59 13.38 -13.89 -20.36
CA ILE A 59 11.98 -13.43 -20.39
C ILE A 59 11.09 -14.35 -19.52
N TYR A 60 11.27 -15.66 -19.63
CA TYR A 60 10.53 -16.61 -18.79
C TYR A 60 10.88 -16.47 -17.30
N ASP A 61 12.16 -16.29 -16.99
CA ASP A 61 12.62 -16.11 -15.61
C ASP A 61 12.05 -14.83 -14.99
N ASP A 62 12.02 -13.73 -15.74
CA ASP A 62 11.38 -12.49 -15.32
C ASP A 62 9.88 -12.65 -15.10
N MET A 63 9.18 -13.36 -16.00
CA MET A 63 7.74 -13.63 -15.85
C MET A 63 7.44 -14.50 -14.63
N ILE A 64 8.29 -15.49 -14.35
CA ILE A 64 8.20 -16.33 -13.14
C ILE A 64 8.42 -15.48 -11.89
N ASN A 65 9.49 -14.68 -11.86
CA ASN A 65 9.82 -13.82 -10.72
C ASN A 65 8.70 -12.79 -10.47
N GLN A 66 8.14 -12.21 -11.52
CA GLN A 66 7.01 -11.27 -11.44
C GLN A 66 5.76 -11.94 -10.85
N THR A 67 5.37 -13.10 -11.39
CA THR A 67 4.16 -13.81 -10.92
C THR A 67 4.33 -14.27 -9.47
N LEU A 68 5.50 -14.80 -9.13
CA LEU A 68 5.77 -15.29 -7.78
C LEU A 68 5.81 -14.13 -6.78
N SER A 69 6.49 -13.02 -7.11
CA SER A 69 6.53 -11.84 -6.24
C SER A 69 5.15 -11.23 -5.99
N GLU A 70 4.28 -11.19 -7.01
CA GLU A 70 2.91 -10.70 -6.86
C GLU A 70 2.08 -11.60 -5.92
N ARG A 71 2.19 -12.93 -6.07
CA ARG A 71 1.48 -13.87 -5.20
C ARG A 71 1.98 -13.80 -3.76
N LEU A 72 3.30 -13.77 -3.58
CA LEU A 72 3.92 -13.72 -2.25
C LEU A 72 3.61 -12.41 -1.52
N SER A 73 3.62 -11.27 -2.22
CA SER A 73 3.25 -9.98 -1.63
C SER A 73 1.78 -9.93 -1.22
N LYS A 74 0.87 -10.51 -2.01
CA LYS A 74 -0.57 -10.64 -1.67
C LYS A 74 -0.79 -11.45 -0.40
N THR A 75 0.01 -12.49 -0.17
CA THR A 75 -0.07 -13.30 1.05
C THR A 75 0.64 -12.67 2.25
N GLY A 76 1.47 -11.65 2.04
CA GLY A 76 2.32 -11.07 3.09
C GLY A 76 3.43 -12.03 3.53
N ALA A 77 4.01 -12.78 2.60
CA ALA A 77 4.94 -13.88 2.88
C ALA A 77 6.15 -13.47 3.76
N PHE A 78 6.60 -12.23 3.64
CA PHE A 78 7.74 -11.70 4.42
C PHE A 78 7.30 -10.74 5.53
N GLY A 79 6.03 -10.35 5.57
CA GLY A 79 5.46 -9.45 6.57
C GLY A 79 5.95 -7.99 6.48
N ILE A 80 6.65 -7.62 5.40
CA ILE A 80 7.21 -6.27 5.23
C ILE A 80 6.06 -5.26 5.05
N SER A 81 5.08 -5.61 4.21
CA SER A 81 3.88 -4.79 4.01
C SER A 81 3.15 -4.52 5.32
N ARG A 82 2.96 -5.56 6.14
CA ARG A 82 2.35 -5.47 7.47
C ARG A 82 3.15 -4.61 8.45
N MET A 83 4.48 -4.72 8.42
CA MET A 83 5.35 -3.88 9.24
C MET A 83 5.19 -2.41 8.85
N MET A 84 5.21 -2.11 7.55
CA MET A 84 4.99 -0.75 7.04
C MET A 84 3.61 -0.23 7.42
N GLU A 85 2.54 -1.01 7.23
CA GLU A 85 1.20 -0.64 7.65
C GLU A 85 1.14 -0.27 9.14
N LYS A 86 1.78 -1.07 10.01
CA LYS A 86 1.81 -0.79 11.46
C LYS A 86 2.57 0.49 11.80
N THR A 87 3.70 0.74 11.14
CA THR A 87 4.52 1.94 11.38
C THR A 87 3.84 3.20 10.86
N PHE A 88 3.22 3.14 9.68
CA PHE A 88 2.73 4.32 8.99
C PHE A 88 1.24 4.60 9.19
N SER A 89 0.41 3.62 9.58
CA SER A 89 -1.02 3.84 9.85
C SER A 89 -1.27 4.94 10.88
N LYS A 90 -0.47 4.99 11.95
CA LYS A 90 -0.54 6.05 12.97
C LYS A 90 -0.22 7.43 12.38
N SER A 91 0.77 7.49 11.49
CA SER A 91 1.16 8.72 10.80
C SER A 91 0.05 9.21 9.87
N VAL A 92 -0.59 8.32 9.11
CA VAL A 92 -1.69 8.66 8.20
C VAL A 92 -2.88 9.27 8.94
N ILE A 93 -3.25 8.70 10.10
CA ILE A 93 -4.34 9.23 10.92
C ILE A 93 -3.97 10.61 11.47
N ALA A 94 -2.77 10.76 12.04
CA ALA A 94 -2.29 12.03 12.57
C ALA A 94 -2.15 13.11 11.48
N GLN A 95 -1.73 12.74 10.27
CA GLN A 95 -1.69 13.64 9.13
C GLN A 95 -3.09 14.09 8.74
N THR A 96 -4.04 13.15 8.64
CA THR A 96 -5.43 13.44 8.29
C THR A 96 -6.12 14.33 9.32
N GLU A 97 -5.85 14.09 10.62
CA GLU A 97 -6.34 14.94 11.69
C GLU A 97 -5.80 16.37 11.57
N ARG A 98 -4.49 16.53 11.32
CA ARG A 98 -3.88 17.84 11.07
C ARG A 98 -4.49 18.54 9.86
N ASP A 99 -4.65 17.84 8.74
CA ASP A 99 -5.22 18.38 7.51
C ASP A 99 -6.66 18.88 7.74
N ILE A 100 -7.46 18.14 8.53
CA ILE A 100 -8.84 18.51 8.88
C ILE A 100 -8.89 19.66 9.89
N MET A 101 -7.93 19.75 10.81
CA MET A 101 -7.84 20.85 11.77
C MET A 101 -7.37 22.17 11.15
N LEU A 102 -6.54 22.10 10.11
CA LEU A 102 -6.06 23.25 9.34
C LEU A 102 -7.05 23.69 8.24
N SER A 103 -8.05 22.85 7.94
CA SER A 103 -9.18 23.19 7.08
C SER A 103 -10.17 24.06 7.87
N ASP A 104 -10.45 25.27 7.36
CA ASP A 104 -11.27 26.30 8.01
C ASP A 104 -12.70 25.85 8.41
N ASP A 105 -13.20 24.70 7.90
CA ASP A 105 -14.49 24.15 8.29
C ASP A 105 -14.59 22.62 8.06
N PRO A 106 -14.35 21.79 9.09
CA PRO A 106 -14.43 20.33 8.97
C PRO A 106 -15.86 19.82 8.66
N ALA A 107 -16.90 20.62 8.91
CA ALA A 107 -18.29 20.25 8.62
C ALA A 107 -18.65 20.45 7.13
N LYS A 108 -18.04 21.43 6.44
CA LYS A 108 -18.24 21.64 5.00
C LYS A 108 -17.64 20.51 4.14
N ALA A 109 -16.51 19.94 4.53
CA ALA A 109 -15.90 18.81 3.83
C ALA A 109 -16.84 17.59 3.78
N TRP A 110 -17.49 17.26 4.91
CA TRP A 110 -18.48 16.18 5.00
C TRP A 110 -19.74 16.46 4.17
N LEU A 111 -20.22 17.72 4.15
CA LEU A 111 -21.38 18.14 3.36
C LEU A 111 -21.10 18.12 1.85
N GLN A 112 -19.91 18.55 1.41
CA GLN A 112 -19.53 18.53 -0.01
C GLN A 112 -19.35 17.09 -0.54
N GLY A 113 -18.78 16.19 0.26
CA GLY A 113 -18.67 14.77 -0.08
C GLY A 113 -20.02 14.06 -0.24
N ARG A 114 -21.06 14.48 0.51
CA ARG A 114 -22.43 13.98 0.35
C ARG A 114 -23.13 14.49 -0.91
N ILE A 115 -22.87 15.73 -1.33
CA ILE A 115 -23.49 16.33 -2.52
C ILE A 115 -22.94 15.74 -3.82
N GLN A 116 -21.65 15.37 -3.85
CA GLN A 116 -21.03 14.77 -5.05
C GLN A 116 -21.43 13.30 -5.29
N LYS A 117 -21.81 12.53 -4.26
CA LYS A 117 -22.23 11.12 -4.41
C LYS A 117 -23.70 10.92 -4.77
N THR A 118 -24.46 12.00 -4.97
CA THR A 118 -25.90 11.98 -5.32
C THR A 118 -26.21 12.40 -6.75
N LYS A 119 -25.22 12.47 -7.65
CA LYS A 119 -25.41 12.64 -9.09
C LYS A 119 -24.84 11.47 -9.87
#